data_AF-A0A5B6TE34-F1
#
_entry.id   AF-A0A5B6TE34-F1
#
_cell.length_a   1.000
_cell.length_b   1.000
_cell.length_c   1.000
_cell.angle_alpha   90.00
_cell.angle_beta   90.00
_cell.angle_gamma   90.00
#
_symmetry.space_group_name_H-M   'P 1'
#
loop_
_entity.id
_entity.type
_entity.pdbx_description
1 polymer ?
#
loop_
_entity_poly.entity_id
_entity_poly.type
_entity_poly.pdbx_seq_one_letter_code
_entity_poly.pdbx_strand_id
1 'polypeptide(L)'
;MQVKALFSNWTRVAALLLIGGALAWTIKLGVIISTDGRIIDTGAAAFLMKVGIILLAIGSTGVGYRLSVHQAIWVRVLATLLSPVVVFGLFLLFAKIVAPFLVEPLIKNSNLWYAQQEAPIGLAVLFFSVVGFLLLRSYKSVAR
;
A
#
# COMPACT_ATOMS: atom_id res chain seq x y z
N MET A 1 -19.97 23.93 6.31
CA MET A 1 -19.67 22.88 7.31
C MET A 1 -19.61 21.47 6.73
N GLN A 2 -20.53 21.06 5.84
CA GLN A 2 -20.60 19.69 5.30
C GLN A 2 -19.35 19.21 4.54
N VAL A 3 -18.70 20.08 3.77
CA VAL A 3 -17.50 19.74 2.99
C VAL A 3 -16.32 19.34 3.88
N LYS A 4 -16.10 20.03 5.00
CA LYS A 4 -15.03 19.71 5.96
C LYS A 4 -15.24 18.33 6.63
N ALA A 5 -16.50 17.98 6.93
CA ALA A 5 -16.85 16.68 7.53
C ALA A 5 -16.71 15.50 6.54
N LEU A 6 -17.06 15.73 5.26
CA LEU A 6 -16.84 14.75 4.19
C LEU A 6 -15.35 14.41 4.03
N PHE A 7 -14.49 15.43 4.03
CA PHE A 7 -13.05 15.22 3.88
C PHE A 7 -12.33 14.71 5.16
N SER A 8 -12.84 15.00 6.37
CA SER A 8 -12.29 14.40 7.59
C SER A 8 -12.57 12.90 7.61
N ASN A 9 -13.79 12.49 7.23
CA ASN A 9 -14.16 11.08 7.13
C ASN A 9 -13.40 10.36 6.00
N TRP A 10 -13.07 11.08 4.91
CA TRP A 10 -12.25 10.53 3.83
C TRP A 10 -10.89 10.02 4.31
N THR A 11 -10.22 10.74 5.22
CA THR A 11 -8.90 10.31 5.75
C THR A 11 -9.01 8.97 6.47
N ARG A 12 -10.10 8.74 7.21
CA ARG A 12 -10.37 7.47 7.89
C ARG A 12 -10.65 6.34 6.90
N VAL A 13 -11.52 6.58 5.91
CA VAL A 13 -11.84 5.59 4.88
C VAL A 13 -10.58 5.22 4.10
N ALA A 14 -9.82 6.22 3.65
CA ALA A 14 -8.60 6.02 2.90
C ALA A 14 -7.53 5.24 3.69
N ALA A 15 -7.41 5.48 5.00
CA ALA A 15 -6.55 4.69 5.88
C ALA A 15 -6.98 3.22 5.96
N LEU A 16 -8.28 2.95 6.09
CA LEU A 16 -8.82 1.60 6.09
C LEU A 16 -8.61 0.90 4.74
N LEU A 17 -8.72 1.63 3.63
CA LEU A 17 -8.44 1.11 2.30
C LEU A 17 -6.95 0.78 2.11
N LEU A 18 -6.03 1.61 2.62
CA LEU A 18 -4.59 1.29 2.61
C LEU A 18 -4.30 0.01 3.40
N ILE A 19 -4.82 -0.09 4.62
CA ILE A 19 -4.66 -1.28 5.46
C ILE A 19 -5.30 -2.50 4.79
N GLY A 20 -6.50 -2.36 4.24
CA GLY A 20 -7.19 -3.43 3.53
C GLY A 20 -6.45 -3.89 2.27
N GLY A 21 -5.85 -2.96 1.52
CA GLY A 21 -5.02 -3.26 0.36
C GLY A 21 -3.74 -4.01 0.75
N ALA A 22 -3.07 -3.56 1.82
CA ALA A 22 -1.91 -4.27 2.36
C ALA A 22 -2.31 -5.68 2.86
N LEU A 23 -3.44 -5.82 3.55
CA LEU A 23 -3.97 -7.11 3.99
C LEU A 23 -4.28 -8.04 2.81
N ALA A 24 -4.87 -7.53 1.73
CA ALA A 24 -5.13 -8.33 0.53
C ALA A 24 -3.83 -8.90 -0.05
N TRP A 25 -2.76 -8.09 -0.09
CA TRP A 25 -1.44 -8.56 -0.52
C TRP A 25 -0.78 -9.50 0.50
N THR A 26 -0.98 -9.30 1.80
CA THR A 26 -0.55 -10.29 2.81
C THR A 26 -1.21 -11.64 2.59
N ILE A 27 -2.52 -11.66 2.32
CA ILE A 27 -3.26 -12.90 2.04
C ILE A 27 -2.75 -13.51 0.72
N LYS A 28 -2.44 -12.69 -0.31
CA LYS A 28 -1.81 -13.16 -1.56
C LYS A 28 -0.52 -13.91 -1.25
N LEU A 29 0.37 -13.32 -0.45
CA LEU A 29 1.62 -13.97 -0.04
C LEU A 29 1.35 -15.29 0.69
N GLY A 30 0.34 -15.32 1.57
CA GLY A 30 -0.10 -16.55 2.24
C GLY A 30 -0.55 -17.65 1.27
N VAL A 31 -1.27 -17.30 0.20
CA VAL A 31 -1.67 -18.25 -0.87
C VAL A 31 -0.45 -18.75 -1.64
N ILE A 32 0.51 -17.89 -1.95
CA ILE A 32 1.74 -18.28 -2.67
C ILE A 32 2.56 -19.25 -1.81
N ILE A 33 2.73 -18.93 -0.52
CA ILE A 33 3.47 -19.79 0.41
C ILE A 33 2.75 -21.12 0.61
N SER A 34 1.42 -21.14 0.78
CA SER A 34 0.67 -22.39 0.98
C SER A 34 0.60 -23.27 -0.26
N THR A 35 0.87 -22.72 -1.44
CA THR A 35 0.88 -23.44 -2.72
C THR A 35 2.28 -23.69 -3.26
N ASP A 36 3.32 -23.41 -2.45
CA ASP A 36 4.74 -23.55 -2.84
C ASP A 36 5.06 -22.84 -4.17
N GLY A 37 4.51 -21.64 -4.35
CA GLY A 37 4.71 -20.85 -5.58
C GLY A 37 3.94 -21.34 -6.81
N ARG A 38 3.02 -22.32 -6.69
CA ARG A 38 2.21 -22.77 -7.84
C ARG A 38 1.15 -21.75 -8.28
N ILE A 39 0.62 -20.95 -7.36
CA ILE A 39 -0.43 -19.96 -7.64
C ILE A 39 0.10 -18.56 -7.32
N ILE A 40 0.72 -17.91 -8.30
CA ILE A 40 1.31 -16.56 -8.16
C ILE A 40 0.47 -15.51 -8.90
N ASP A 41 0.28 -15.71 -10.20
CA ASP A 41 -0.44 -14.77 -11.09
C ASP A 41 -1.77 -15.32 -11.60
N THR A 42 -2.27 -16.38 -10.99
CA THR A 42 -3.55 -17.02 -11.35
C THR A 42 -4.49 -17.16 -10.16
N GLY A 43 -5.76 -17.48 -10.44
CA GLY A 43 -6.77 -17.80 -9.43
C GLY A 43 -6.90 -16.74 -8.32
N ALA A 44 -6.86 -17.20 -7.07
CA ALA A 44 -7.03 -16.36 -5.89
C ALA A 44 -5.90 -15.32 -5.73
N ALA A 45 -4.66 -15.68 -6.06
CA ALA A 45 -3.52 -14.76 -5.91
C ALA A 45 -3.62 -13.58 -6.89
N ALA A 46 -4.03 -13.82 -8.14
CA ALA A 46 -4.27 -12.78 -9.12
C ALA A 46 -5.41 -11.83 -8.71
N PHE A 47 -6.50 -12.41 -8.18
CA PHE A 47 -7.63 -11.63 -7.69
C PHE A 47 -7.23 -10.71 -6.53
N LEU A 48 -6.53 -11.26 -5.53
CA LEU A 48 -6.02 -10.51 -4.38
C LEU A 48 -5.02 -9.42 -4.79
N MET A 49 -4.19 -9.68 -5.81
CA MET A 49 -3.30 -8.67 -6.37
C MET A 49 -4.08 -7.47 -6.89
N LYS A 50 -5.09 -7.71 -7.75
CA LYS A 50 -5.92 -6.64 -8.34
C LYS A 50 -6.70 -5.87 -7.28
N VAL A 51 -7.33 -6.57 -6.35
CA VAL A 51 -8.07 -5.95 -5.23
C VAL A 51 -7.11 -5.08 -4.42
N GLY A 52 -5.93 -5.59 -4.06
CA GLY A 52 -4.95 -4.82 -3.31
C GLY A 52 -4.47 -3.58 -4.06
N ILE A 53 -4.22 -3.67 -5.36
CA ILE A 53 -3.86 -2.51 -6.21
C ILE A 53 -4.94 -1.42 -6.13
N ILE A 54 -6.21 -1.79 -6.32
CA ILE A 54 -7.32 -0.84 -6.30
C ILE A 54 -7.46 -0.19 -4.92
N LEU A 55 -7.40 -0.99 -3.85
CA LEU A 55 -7.49 -0.50 -2.49
C LEU A 55 -6.34 0.43 -2.10
N LEU A 56 -5.10 0.07 -2.46
CA LEU A 56 -3.91 0.89 -2.22
C LEU A 56 -3.97 2.21 -3.02
N ALA A 57 -4.39 2.15 -4.29
CA ALA A 57 -4.54 3.33 -5.13
C ALA A 57 -5.53 4.33 -4.52
N ILE A 58 -6.75 3.87 -4.20
CA ILE A 58 -7.78 4.74 -3.63
C ILE A 58 -7.36 5.21 -2.23
N GLY A 59 -6.84 4.30 -1.39
CA GLY A 59 -6.38 4.62 -0.05
C GLY A 59 -5.24 5.65 0.00
N SER A 60 -4.33 5.62 -0.98
CA SER A 60 -3.22 6.57 -1.05
C SER A 60 -3.68 8.02 -1.21
N THR A 61 -4.84 8.26 -1.83
CA THR A 61 -5.37 9.63 -2.00
C THR A 61 -5.56 10.33 -0.65
N GLY A 62 -5.85 9.57 0.42
CA GLY A 62 -5.93 10.09 1.78
C GLY A 62 -4.60 10.59 2.33
N VAL A 63 -3.47 9.99 1.91
CA VAL A 63 -2.13 10.44 2.27
C VAL A 63 -1.86 11.80 1.64
N GLY A 64 -2.07 11.92 0.33
CA GLY A 64 -1.91 13.19 -0.40
C GLY A 64 -2.79 14.30 0.17
N TYR A 65 -4.07 14.00 0.43
CA TYR A 65 -5.00 14.94 1.07
C TYR A 65 -4.50 15.39 2.45
N ARG A 66 -4.04 14.44 3.28
CA ARG A 66 -3.62 14.73 4.65
C ARG A 66 -2.38 15.60 4.70
N LEU A 67 -1.37 15.31 3.87
CA LEU A 67 -0.12 16.06 3.80
C LEU A 67 -0.33 17.51 3.32
N SER A 68 -1.40 17.77 2.59
CA SER A 68 -1.70 19.07 1.97
C SER A 68 -2.86 19.81 2.64
N VAL A 69 -3.30 19.38 3.83
CA VAL A 69 -4.49 19.93 4.50
C VAL A 69 -4.35 21.41 4.91
N HIS A 70 -3.12 21.89 5.10
CA HIS A 70 -2.82 23.29 5.42
C HIS A 70 -2.38 24.11 4.20
N GLN A 71 -2.37 23.49 3.02
CA GLN A 71 -1.95 24.13 1.77
C GLN A 71 -3.16 24.65 0.98
N ALA A 72 -2.88 25.48 -0.02
CA ALA A 72 -3.87 25.98 -0.97
C ALA A 72 -4.63 24.84 -1.66
N ILE A 73 -5.88 25.13 -2.08
CA ILE A 73 -6.78 24.09 -2.59
C ILE A 73 -6.23 23.35 -3.81
N TRP A 74 -5.52 24.06 -4.71
CA TRP A 74 -4.91 23.47 -5.89
C TRP A 74 -3.79 22.50 -5.53
N VAL A 75 -2.93 22.84 -4.54
CA VAL A 75 -1.88 21.95 -4.02
C VAL A 75 -2.51 20.67 -3.46
N ARG A 76 -3.64 20.80 -2.77
CA ARG A 76 -4.35 19.68 -2.18
C ARG A 76 -4.91 18.71 -3.22
N VAL A 77 -5.53 19.26 -4.26
CA VAL A 77 -6.02 18.46 -5.39
C VAL A 77 -4.87 17.73 -6.07
N LEU A 78 -3.78 18.43 -6.39
CA LEU A 78 -2.59 17.82 -6.99
C LEU A 78 -1.99 16.72 -6.11
N ALA A 79 -1.78 16.98 -4.82
CA ALA A 79 -1.23 15.99 -3.89
C ALA A 79 -2.12 14.75 -3.80
N THR A 80 -3.43 14.93 -3.78
CA THR A 80 -4.41 13.83 -3.73
C THR A 80 -4.36 12.98 -5.01
N LEU A 81 -4.27 13.61 -6.18
CA LEU A 81 -4.22 12.93 -7.49
C LEU A 81 -2.87 12.27 -7.77
N LEU A 82 -1.77 12.85 -7.30
CA LEU A 82 -0.42 12.32 -7.51
C LEU A 82 -0.04 11.24 -6.48
N SER A 83 -0.70 11.18 -5.33
CA SER A 83 -0.36 10.20 -4.30
C SER A 83 -0.43 8.73 -4.75
N PRO A 84 -1.39 8.28 -5.58
CA PRO A 84 -1.38 6.93 -6.13
C PRO A 84 -0.13 6.67 -6.99
N VAL A 85 0.26 7.64 -7.83
CA VAL A 85 1.46 7.55 -8.65
C VAL A 85 2.70 7.38 -7.77
N VAL A 86 2.80 8.14 -6.68
CA VAL A 86 3.89 8.00 -5.72
C VAL A 86 3.89 6.63 -5.05
N VAL A 87 2.73 6.11 -4.65
CA VAL A 87 2.61 4.77 -4.04
C VAL A 87 3.09 3.66 -4.99
N PHE A 88 2.70 3.71 -6.28
CA PHE A 88 3.21 2.75 -7.27
C PHE A 88 4.67 2.98 -7.62
N GLY A 89 5.13 4.23 -7.63
CA GLY A 89 6.56 4.56 -7.76
C GLY A 89 7.39 3.98 -6.62
N LEU A 90 6.89 4.02 -5.38
CA LEU A 90 7.52 3.39 -4.23
C LEU A 90 7.56 1.87 -4.35
N PHE A 91 6.53 1.25 -4.93
CA PHE A 91 6.57 -0.18 -5.24
C PHE A 91 7.69 -0.52 -6.23
N LEU A 92 7.87 0.28 -7.28
CA LEU A 92 9.00 0.12 -8.22
C LEU A 92 10.34 0.33 -7.53
N LEU A 93 10.45 1.30 -6.62
CA LEU A 93 11.64 1.51 -5.80
C LEU A 93 11.94 0.27 -4.95
N PHE A 94 10.92 -0.35 -4.34
CA PHE A 94 11.11 -1.60 -3.61
C PHE A 94 11.56 -2.74 -4.50
N ALA A 95 10.97 -2.88 -5.69
CA ALA A 95 11.29 -3.96 -6.61
C ALA A 95 12.67 -3.83 -7.26
N LYS A 96 13.09 -2.62 -7.62
CA LYS A 96 14.31 -2.39 -8.41
C LYS A 96 15.54 -2.02 -7.59
N ILE A 97 15.32 -1.50 -6.38
CA ILE A 97 16.42 -0.99 -5.55
C ILE A 97 16.39 -1.71 -4.20
N VAL A 98 15.33 -1.56 -3.40
CA VAL A 98 15.38 -2.02 -2.01
C VAL A 98 15.50 -3.54 -1.87
N ALA A 99 14.69 -4.31 -2.60
CA ALA A 99 14.74 -5.78 -2.53
C ALA A 99 16.06 -6.35 -3.04
N PRO A 100 16.63 -5.92 -4.19
CA PRO A 100 17.95 -6.38 -4.63
C PRO A 100 19.09 -6.11 -3.64
N PHE A 101 19.06 -4.96 -2.96
CA PHE A 101 20.13 -4.61 -2.03
C PHE A 101 19.96 -5.22 -0.63
N LEU A 102 18.72 -5.35 -0.13
CA LEU A 102 18.46 -5.73 1.26
C LEU A 102 17.93 -7.16 1.43
N VAL A 103 17.16 -7.66 0.47
CA VAL A 103 16.42 -8.92 0.62
C VAL A 103 17.06 -10.02 -0.20
N GLU A 104 17.33 -9.81 -1.49
CA GLU A 104 17.94 -10.83 -2.37
C GLU A 104 19.20 -11.48 -1.78
N PRO A 105 20.17 -10.76 -1.17
CA PRO A 105 21.35 -11.39 -0.58
C PRO A 105 21.02 -12.41 0.53
N LEU A 106 19.90 -12.23 1.23
CA LEU A 106 19.46 -13.07 2.33
C LEU A 106 18.75 -14.34 1.86
N ILE A 107 18.13 -14.30 0.68
CA ILE A 107 17.30 -15.40 0.14
C ILE A 107 17.87 -16.03 -1.14
N LYS A 108 19.03 -15.55 -1.63
CA LYS A 108 19.68 -16.02 -2.86
C LYS A 108 19.95 -17.52 -2.88
N ASN A 109 20.27 -18.08 -1.71
CA ASN A 109 20.60 -19.50 -1.54
C ASN A 109 19.46 -20.33 -0.92
N SER A 110 18.26 -19.76 -0.84
CA SER A 110 17.09 -20.50 -0.37
C SER A 110 16.46 -21.32 -1.50
N ASN A 111 15.86 -22.46 -1.18
CA ASN A 111 15.07 -23.25 -2.14
C ASN A 111 13.74 -22.56 -2.53
N LEU A 112 13.45 -21.38 -1.97
CA LEU A 112 12.19 -20.66 -2.14
C LEU A 112 12.29 -19.66 -3.30
N TRP A 113 12.29 -20.17 -4.53
CA TRP A 113 12.41 -19.35 -5.75
C TRP A 113 11.35 -18.24 -5.82
N TYR A 114 10.13 -18.50 -5.37
CA TYR A 114 9.02 -17.54 -5.37
C TYR A 114 9.24 -16.39 -4.37
N ALA A 115 10.03 -16.60 -3.30
CA ALA A 115 10.29 -15.57 -2.30
C ALA A 115 11.12 -14.42 -2.87
N GLN A 116 11.99 -14.69 -3.85
CA GLN A 116 12.77 -13.66 -4.55
C GLN A 116 11.87 -12.77 -5.40
N GLN A 117 10.89 -13.36 -6.09
CA GLN A 117 9.97 -12.63 -6.94
C GLN A 117 8.96 -11.79 -6.15
N GLU A 118 8.51 -12.31 -5.00
CA GLU A 118 7.47 -11.67 -4.18
C GLU A 118 8.03 -10.81 -3.03
N ALA A 119 9.34 -10.81 -2.79
CA ALA A 119 10.01 -9.98 -1.78
C ALA A 119 9.62 -8.49 -1.84
N PRO A 120 9.52 -7.84 -3.02
CA PRO A 120 9.07 -6.46 -3.12
C PRO A 120 7.65 -6.24 -2.60
N ILE A 121 6.75 -7.22 -2.80
CA ILE A 121 5.38 -7.19 -2.29
C ILE A 121 5.39 -7.31 -0.77
N GLY A 122 6.23 -8.18 -0.20
CA GLY A 122 6.43 -8.25 1.26
C GLY A 122 6.86 -6.92 1.88
N LEU A 123 7.84 -6.24 1.27
CA LEU A 123 8.28 -4.91 1.71
C LEU A 123 7.17 -3.87 1.60
N ALA A 124 6.45 -3.88 0.48
CA ALA A 124 5.33 -2.97 0.24
C ALA A 124 4.21 -3.15 1.27
N VAL A 125 3.86 -4.40 1.59
CA VAL A 125 2.86 -4.73 2.62
C VAL A 125 3.24 -4.10 3.96
N LEU A 126 4.49 -4.29 4.41
CA LEU A 126 4.95 -3.73 5.67
C LEU A 126 4.88 -2.21 5.66
N PHE A 127 5.41 -1.59 4.60
CA PHE A 127 5.44 -0.15 4.46
C PHE A 127 4.03 0.47 4.43
N PHE A 128 3.14 -0.02 3.56
CA PHE A 128 1.79 0.54 3.41
C PHE A 128 0.88 0.23 4.61
N SER A 129 1.11 -0.87 5.32
CA SER A 129 0.45 -1.13 6.61
C SER A 129 0.81 -0.07 7.65
N VAL A 130 2.10 0.27 7.75
CA VAL A 130 2.58 1.33 8.65
C VAL A 130 2.03 2.68 8.24
N VAL A 131 2.08 3.04 6.96
CA VAL A 131 1.52 4.31 6.44
C VAL A 131 0.02 4.40 6.72
N GLY A 132 -0.74 3.34 6.45
CA GLY A 132 -2.19 3.29 6.74
C GLY A 132 -2.48 3.45 8.24
N PHE A 133 -1.72 2.78 9.11
CA PHE A 133 -1.84 2.93 10.55
C PHE A 133 -1.53 4.36 11.02
N LEU A 134 -0.44 4.96 10.54
CA LEU A 134 -0.07 6.34 10.86
C LEU A 134 -1.14 7.33 10.38
N LEU A 135 -1.70 7.11 9.19
CA LEU A 135 -2.78 7.93 8.65
C LEU A 135 -4.02 7.85 9.55
N LEU A 136 -4.41 6.64 9.98
CA LEU A 136 -5.53 6.41 10.89
C LEU A 136 -5.31 7.06 12.27
N ARG A 137 -4.09 6.98 12.81
CA ARG A 137 -3.71 7.64 14.07
C ARG A 137 -3.79 9.16 13.94
N SER A 138 -3.31 9.71 12.82
CA SER A 138 -3.34 11.15 12.56
C SER A 138 -4.77 11.71 12.50
N TYR A 139 -5.71 10.92 11.97
CA TYR A 139 -7.13 11.28 11.95
C TYR A 139 -7.70 11.42 13.37
N LYS A 140 -7.43 10.44 14.25
CA LYS A 140 -7.93 10.46 15.63
C LYS A 140 -7.45 11.66 16.44
N SER A 141 -6.28 12.20 16.12
CA SER A 141 -5.72 13.40 16.76
C SER A 141 -6.41 14.71 16.37
N VAL A 142 -7.09 14.75 15.22
CA VAL A 142 -7.78 15.97 14.72
C VAL A 142 -9.28 15.92 14.96
N ALA A 143 -9.84 14.75 15.23
CA ALA A 143 -11.24 14.56 15.59
C ALA A 143 -11.51 14.72 17.10
N ARG A 144 -10.48 14.94 17.91
CA ARG A 144 -10.57 15.35 19.33
C ARG A 144 -10.31 16.85 19.41
#